data_AF-A0A0D3CRS2-F1
#
_entry.id   AF-A0A0D3CRS2-F1
#
_cell.length_a   1.000
_cell.length_b   1.000
_cell.length_c   1.000
_cell.angle_alpha   90.00
_cell.angle_beta   90.00
_cell.angle_gamma   90.00
#
_symmetry.space_group_name_H-M   'P 1'
#
loop_
_entity.id
_entity.type
_entity.pdbx_description
1 polymer ?
#
loop_
_entity_poly.entity_id
_entity_poly.type
_entity_poly.pdbx_seq_one_letter_code
_entity_poly.pdbx_strand_id
1 'polypeptide(L)'
;MKRAYTNKKTDKIDDGLVRELFTLVQTQVQDEVSQLQTDDDDSTASTNLSQFRINEIVESSVPKKKGRLVGLGRRLRSVPPSSAPPPFVEPE
;
A
#
# COMPACT_ATOMS: atom_id res chain seq x y z
N MET A 1 33.94 33.94 -29.23
CA MET A 1 33.34 34.63 -28.07
C MET A 1 32.61 33.61 -27.22
N LYS A 2 32.92 33.49 -25.92
CA LYS A 2 32.15 32.62 -25.01
C LYS A 2 30.93 33.41 -24.50
N ARG A 3 29.72 32.99 -24.85
CA ARG A 3 28.49 33.51 -24.25
C ARG A 3 28.25 32.79 -22.92
N ALA A 4 28.02 33.57 -21.87
CA ALA A 4 27.56 33.06 -20.59
C ALA A 4 26.04 33.23 -20.53
N TYR A 5 25.33 32.18 -20.12
CA TYR A 5 23.85 32.16 -20.03
C TYR A 5 23.35 32.46 -18.61
N THR A 6 24.27 32.57 -17.66
CA THR A 6 23.98 32.78 -16.24
C THR A 6 24.87 33.89 -15.68
N ASN A 7 24.31 34.65 -14.75
CA ASN A 7 25.00 35.71 -14.05
C ASN A 7 25.76 35.15 -12.85
N LYS A 8 27.09 35.28 -12.84
CA LYS A 8 27.94 34.75 -11.77
C LYS A 8 27.79 35.46 -10.41
N LYS A 9 27.12 36.61 -10.37
CA LYS A 9 26.89 37.37 -9.12
C LYS A 9 25.56 37.00 -8.46
N THR A 10 24.57 36.62 -9.27
CA THR A 10 23.20 36.34 -8.82
C THR A 10 22.78 34.88 -9.01
N ASP A 11 23.59 34.07 -9.69
CA ASP A 11 23.30 32.69 -10.11
C ASP A 11 21.96 32.52 -10.84
N LYS A 12 21.49 33.60 -11.48
CA LYS A 12 20.26 33.61 -12.27
C LYS A 12 20.56 33.45 -13.76
N ILE A 13 19.61 32.86 -14.48
CA ILE A 13 19.63 32.79 -15.93
C ILE A 13 19.27 34.18 -16.47
N ASP A 14 20.16 34.76 -17.28
CA ASP A 14 19.99 36.10 -17.87
C ASP A 14 19.13 36.05 -19.14
N ASP A 15 19.05 34.90 -19.80
CA ASP A 15 18.21 34.67 -20.97
C ASP A 15 16.76 34.41 -20.54
N GLY A 16 15.85 35.29 -20.97
CA GLY A 16 14.43 35.21 -20.62
C GLY A 16 13.75 33.93 -21.09
N LEU A 17 14.08 33.45 -22.29
CA LEU A 17 13.47 32.23 -22.86
C LEU A 17 13.95 30.98 -22.13
N VAL A 18 15.26 30.93 -21.86
CA VAL A 18 15.85 29.80 -21.12
C VAL A 18 15.33 29.79 -19.68
N ARG A 19 15.09 30.96 -19.09
CA ARG A 19 14.53 31.08 -17.74
C ARG A 19 13.08 30.58 -17.69
N GLU A 20 12.23 30.93 -18.65
CA GLU A 20 10.85 30.45 -18.74
C GLU A 20 10.79 28.93 -18.95
N LEU A 21 11.61 28.40 -19.86
CA LEU A 21 11.72 26.95 -20.07
C LEU A 21 12.18 26.23 -18.81
N PHE A 22 13.19 26.76 -18.11
CA PHE A 22 13.68 26.18 -16.86
C PHE A 22 12.60 26.18 -15.77
N THR A 23 11.83 27.26 -15.65
CA THR A 23 10.71 27.31 -14.69
C THR A 23 9.63 26.30 -15.03
N LEU A 24 9.25 26.17 -16.31
CA LEU A 24 8.22 25.23 -16.76
C LEU A 24 8.62 23.78 -16.45
N VAL A 25 9.85 23.41 -16.82
CA VAL A 25 10.40 22.07 -16.55
C VAL A 25 10.46 21.80 -15.05
N GLN A 26 10.90 22.77 -14.24
CA GLN A 26 10.93 22.61 -12.78
C GLN A 26 9.54 22.40 -12.18
N THR A 27 8.53 23.19 -12.59
CA THR A 27 7.16 23.00 -12.12
C THR A 27 6.59 21.65 -12.55
N GLN A 28 6.87 21.20 -13.77
CA GLN A 28 6.37 19.92 -14.27
C GLN A 28 7.02 18.74 -13.52
N VAL A 29 8.34 18.76 -13.35
CA VAL A 29 9.05 17.74 -12.57
C VAL A 29 8.54 17.70 -11.13
N GLN A 30 8.27 18.85 -10.51
CA GLN A 30 7.74 18.91 -9.15
C GLN A 30 6.31 18.35 -9.06
N ASP A 31 5.44 18.64 -10.02
CA ASP A 31 4.06 18.14 -10.05
C ASP A 31 4.03 16.62 -10.31
N GLU A 32 4.82 16.13 -11.27
CA GLU A 32 4.97 14.70 -11.56
C GLU A 32 5.56 13.94 -10.36
N VAL A 33 6.59 14.49 -9.70
CA VAL A 33 7.15 13.91 -8.46
C VAL A 33 6.13 13.95 -7.31
N SER A 34 5.29 14.99 -7.22
CA SER A 34 4.26 15.08 -6.18
C SER A 34 3.14 14.06 -6.40
N GLN A 35 2.73 13.82 -7.65
CA GLN A 35 1.73 12.82 -8.00
C GLN A 35 2.24 11.39 -7.72
N LEU A 36 3.53 11.12 -7.98
CA LEU A 36 4.17 9.85 -7.61
C LEU A 36 4.28 9.60 -6.08
N GLN A 37 4.02 10.61 -5.24
CA GLN A 37 3.91 10.41 -3.78
C GLN A 37 2.46 10.17 -3.31
N THR A 38 1.44 10.37 -4.17
CA THR A 38 0.02 10.34 -3.76
C THR A 38 -0.83 9.26 -4.40
N ASP A 39 -0.26 8.36 -5.21
CA ASP A 39 -1.03 7.30 -5.87
C ASP A 39 -0.83 5.89 -5.27
N ASP A 40 -0.20 5.80 -4.09
CA ASP A 40 -0.02 4.52 -3.38
C ASP A 40 -0.54 4.57 -1.91
N ASP A 41 -1.69 5.19 -1.69
CA ASP A 41 -2.49 4.95 -0.46
C ASP A 41 -3.92 4.50 -0.77
N ASP A 42 -4.06 3.62 -1.78
CA ASP A 42 -5.12 2.60 -1.76
C ASP A 42 -4.79 1.46 -0.76
N SER A 43 -3.71 1.61 0.02
CA SER A 43 -3.46 0.83 1.22
C SER A 43 -4.49 1.21 2.27
N THR A 44 -5.65 0.58 2.15
CA THR A 44 -6.68 0.49 3.19
C THR A 44 -5.97 0.36 4.53
N ALA A 45 -5.96 1.45 5.30
CA ALA A 45 -5.25 1.59 6.55
C ALA A 45 -5.25 0.26 7.30
N SER A 46 -4.08 -0.39 7.43
CA SER A 46 -3.92 -1.66 8.13
C SER A 46 -4.05 -1.40 9.63
N THR A 47 -5.28 -1.06 10.02
CA THR A 47 -5.70 -0.93 11.38
C THR A 47 -5.59 -2.30 12.02
N ASN A 48 -5.04 -2.35 13.23
CA ASN A 48 -5.04 -3.54 14.09
C ASN A 48 -6.49 -3.90 14.46
N LEU A 49 -7.27 -4.37 13.49
CA LEU A 49 -8.66 -4.73 13.67
C LEU A 49 -8.73 -6.03 14.46
N SER A 50 -9.69 -6.08 15.38
CA SER A 50 -10.04 -7.33 16.05
C SER A 50 -10.40 -8.39 14.99
N GLN A 51 -10.01 -9.65 15.24
CA GLN A 51 -10.35 -10.79 14.37
C GLN A 51 -11.85 -10.84 14.03
N PHE A 52 -12.70 -10.41 14.97
CA PHE A 52 -14.15 -10.32 14.73
C PHE A 52 -14.51 -9.34 13.62
N ARG A 53 -13.90 -8.14 13.63
CA ARG A 53 -14.10 -7.11 12.60
C ARG A 53 -13.50 -7.54 11.26
N ILE A 54 -12.35 -8.21 11.28
CA ILE A 54 -11.73 -8.78 10.07
C ILE A 54 -12.69 -9.79 9.42
N ASN A 55 -13.25 -10.71 10.20
CA ASN A 55 -14.20 -11.70 9.68
C ASN A 55 -15.46 -11.05 9.08
N GLU A 56 -15.99 -10.00 9.71
CA GLU A 56 -17.13 -9.23 9.21
C GLU A 56 -16.86 -8.61 7.82
N ILE A 57 -15.67 -8.03 7.64
CA ILE A 57 -15.25 -7.43 6.36
C ILE A 57 -15.06 -8.52 5.29
N VAL A 58 -14.45 -9.66 5.63
CA VAL A 58 -14.30 -10.79 4.70
C VAL A 58 -15.66 -11.38 4.32
N GLU A 59 -16.59 -11.52 5.27
CA GLU A 59 -17.91 -12.09 4.99
C GLU A 59 -18.85 -11.15 4.22
N SER A 60 -18.59 -9.84 4.24
CA SER A 60 -19.33 -8.86 3.43
C SER A 60 -18.79 -8.73 2.01
N SER A 61 -17.49 -8.95 1.79
CA SER A 61 -16.85 -8.87 0.48
C SER A 61 -17.00 -10.12 -0.38
N VAL A 62 -17.21 -11.29 0.23
CA VAL A 62 -17.30 -12.57 -0.50
C VAL A 62 -18.71 -12.79 -1.08
N PRO A 63 -18.82 -13.18 -2.36
CA PRO A 63 -20.11 -13.47 -2.99
C PRO A 63 -20.91 -14.56 -2.26
N LYS A 64 -22.22 -14.33 -2.09
CA LYS A 64 -23.16 -15.27 -1.47
C LYS A 64 -24.13 -15.81 -2.53
N LYS A 65 -24.23 -17.13 -2.66
CA LYS A 65 -25.21 -17.81 -3.52
C LYS A 65 -26.12 -18.69 -2.65
N LYS A 66 -27.43 -18.39 -2.64
CA LYS A 66 -28.42 -19.08 -1.78
C LYS A 66 -28.00 -19.14 -0.30
N GLY A 67 -27.50 -18.03 0.24
CA GLY A 67 -27.03 -17.93 1.64
C GLY A 67 -25.67 -18.59 1.91
N ARG A 68 -25.03 -19.22 0.93
CA ARG A 68 -23.70 -19.84 1.07
C ARG A 68 -22.63 -18.97 0.45
N LEU A 69 -21.58 -18.65 1.21
CA LEU A 69 -20.36 -18.02 0.69
C LEU A 69 -19.69 -18.93 -0.34
N VAL A 70 -19.38 -18.38 -1.51
CA VAL A 70 -18.71 -19.12 -2.60
C VAL A 70 -17.32 -18.54 -2.86
N GLY A 71 -16.36 -19.38 -3.26
CA GLY A 71 -14.98 -18.95 -3.52
C GLY A 71 -14.05 -18.98 -2.30
N LEU A 72 -14.60 -19.15 -1.09
CA LEU A 72 -13.79 -19.44 0.10
C LEU A 72 -13.55 -20.94 0.24
N GLY A 73 -12.32 -21.32 0.58
CA GLY A 73 -11.97 -22.68 0.95
C GLY A 73 -12.83 -23.21 2.10
N ARG A 74 -12.97 -24.53 2.21
CA ARG A 74 -13.68 -25.15 3.34
C ARG A 74 -13.00 -24.70 4.64
N ARG A 75 -13.76 -24.14 5.58
CA ARG A 75 -13.26 -23.88 6.95
C ARG A 75 -12.84 -25.22 7.54
N LEU A 76 -11.54 -25.54 7.49
CA LEU A 76 -10.95 -26.56 8.33
C LEU A 76 -11.20 -26.09 9.76
N ARG A 77 -12.21 -26.66 10.41
CA ARG A 77 -12.42 -26.46 11.85
C ARG A 77 -11.11 -26.91 12.50
N SER A 78 -10.37 -25.97 13.06
CA SER A 78 -9.03 -26.18 13.63
C SER A 78 -9.12 -26.90 14.98
N VAL A 79 -9.81 -28.05 15.02
CA VAL A 79 -9.79 -28.99 16.15
C VAL A 79 -10.17 -30.36 15.57
N PRO A 80 -9.23 -31.27 15.26
CA PRO A 80 -9.56 -32.69 15.31
C PRO A 80 -10.05 -32.99 16.73
N PRO A 81 -11.08 -33.86 16.95
CA PRO A 81 -11.41 -34.27 18.30
C PRO A 81 -10.12 -34.74 18.97
N SER A 82 -9.74 -34.05 20.05
CA SER A 82 -8.52 -34.32 20.81
C SER A 82 -8.45 -35.82 21.08
N SER A 83 -7.55 -36.51 20.39
CA SER A 83 -7.18 -37.87 20.74
C SER A 83 -6.45 -37.75 22.07
N ALA A 84 -7.18 -37.88 23.17
CA ALA A 84 -6.63 -37.80 24.51
C ALA A 84 -5.41 -38.74 24.60
N PRO A 85 -4.24 -38.26 25.05
CA PRO A 85 -3.11 -39.15 25.29
C PRO A 85 -3.50 -40.15 26.39
N PRO A 86 -3.10 -41.43 26.29
CA PRO A 86 -3.42 -42.42 27.32
C PRO A 86 -2.83 -41.99 28.67
N PRO A 87 -3.50 -42.32 29.80
CA PRO A 87 -2.97 -41.99 31.11
C PRO A 87 -1.59 -42.65 31.26
N PHE A 88 -0.61 -41.86 31.69
CA PHE A 88 0.73 -42.36 31.97
C PHE A 88 0.65 -43.38 33.11
N VAL A 89 1.04 -44.62 32.83
CA VAL A 89 1.24 -45.67 33.84
C VAL A 89 2.74 -45.72 34.11
N GLU A 90 3.12 -45.43 35.34
CA GLU A 90 4.51 -45.50 35.81
C GLU A 90 4.87 -46.98 36.05
N PRO A 91 5.94 -47.51 35.43
CA PRO A 91 6.35 -48.91 35.65
C PRO A 91 7.10 -49.04 36.99
N GLU A 92 6.77 -50.10 37.74
CA GLU A 92 7.43 -50.51 38.99
C GLU A 92 8.86 -51.03 38.76
#